data_AF-A0A6M3KWR5-F1
#
_entry.id   AF-A0A6M3KWR5-F1
#
_cell.length_a   1.000
_cell.length_b   1.000
_cell.length_c   1.000
_cell.angle_alpha   90.00
_cell.angle_beta   90.00
_cell.angle_gamma   90.00
#
_symmetry.space_group_name_H-M   'P 1'
#
loop_
_entity.id
_entity.type
_entity.pdbx_description
1 polymer ?
#
loop_
_entity_poly.entity_id
_entity_poly.type
_entity_poly.pdbx_seq_one_letter_code
_entity_poly.pdbx_strand_id
1 'polypeptide(L)'
;MANSNTSNLKKSTVAPKVDKRLFDVIYSEVGGGSPEEVVAVTSVFLNRISTEGYEKALKSSSAYNKQSSEYKKAKLGLLNSYEQKVYLRNSAIVNGLLNNPTTIVPFTHFENVNAFGEPSWGKGKPYKDIGRQRFYTIQE
;
A
#
# COMPACT_ATOMS: atom_id res chain seq x y z
N MET A 1 9.03 13.34 29.66
CA MET A 1 8.28 12.10 29.90
C MET A 1 7.88 11.53 28.56
N ALA A 2 8.57 10.46 28.12
CA ALA A 2 8.35 9.83 26.82
C ALA A 2 7.35 8.68 27.00
N ASN A 3 6.12 8.86 26.53
CA ASN A 3 5.14 7.76 26.49
C ASN A 3 5.42 6.89 25.26
N SER A 4 6.20 5.85 25.52
CA SER A 4 6.38 4.68 24.66
C SER A 4 5.06 3.90 24.55
N ASN A 5 4.23 4.25 23.57
CA ASN A 5 3.11 3.41 23.12
C ASN A 5 3.36 2.85 21.71
N THR A 6 4.60 2.40 21.45
CA THR A 6 4.97 1.67 20.23
C THR A 6 5.16 0.19 20.53
N SER A 7 4.12 -0.53 20.90
CA SER A 7 4.15 -2.00 20.81
C SER A 7 2.74 -2.56 20.73
N ASN A 8 2.37 -3.02 19.53
CA ASN A 8 1.62 -4.26 19.29
C ASN A 8 1.09 -4.41 17.85
N LEU A 9 1.65 -3.70 16.86
CA LEU A 9 1.75 -4.32 15.53
C LEU A 9 2.82 -5.42 15.68
N LYS A 10 2.39 -6.66 15.93
CA LYS A 10 3.27 -7.83 15.85
C LYS A 10 4.02 -7.69 14.52
N LYS A 11 5.34 -7.48 14.58
CA LYS A 11 6.20 -7.62 13.40
C LYS A 11 5.99 -9.05 12.92
N SER A 12 5.14 -9.23 11.91
CA SER A 12 4.90 -10.55 11.34
C SER A 12 6.24 -11.03 10.79
N THR A 13 6.77 -12.12 11.34
CA THR A 13 8.01 -12.73 10.85
C THR A 13 7.80 -13.52 9.56
N VAL A 14 6.53 -13.65 9.12
CA VAL A 14 6.13 -14.37 7.92
C VAL A 14 5.30 -13.43 7.05
N ALA A 15 5.72 -13.21 5.80
CA ALA A 15 4.94 -12.46 4.84
C ALA A 15 3.67 -13.25 4.45
N PRO A 16 2.53 -12.58 4.24
CA PRO A 16 1.34 -13.25 3.73
C PRO A 16 1.59 -13.82 2.33
N LYS A 17 0.91 -14.92 1.99
CA LYS A 17 0.88 -15.42 0.61
C LYS A 17 0.05 -14.45 -0.24
N VAL A 18 0.63 -13.97 -1.33
CA VAL A 18 0.02 -13.01 -2.26
C VAL A 18 0.16 -13.50 -3.70
N ASP A 19 -0.71 -13.01 -4.58
CA ASP A 19 -0.68 -13.31 -6.02
C ASP A 19 -0.47 -12.03 -6.85
N LYS A 20 -0.50 -12.15 -8.18
CA LYS A 20 -0.29 -11.03 -9.11
C LYS A 20 -1.22 -9.84 -8.83
N ARG A 21 -2.41 -10.05 -8.24
CA ARG A 21 -3.38 -8.98 -8.00
C ARG A 21 -2.83 -7.91 -7.05
N LEU A 22 -2.01 -8.29 -6.07
CA LEU A 22 -1.37 -7.28 -5.22
C LEU A 22 -0.48 -6.35 -6.05
N PHE A 23 0.36 -6.90 -6.92
CA PHE A 23 1.26 -6.13 -7.78
C PHE A 23 0.49 -5.19 -8.73
N ASP A 24 -0.61 -5.69 -9.30
CA ASP A 24 -1.51 -4.90 -10.15
C ASP A 24 -2.13 -3.74 -9.37
N VAL A 25 -2.57 -3.98 -8.13
CA VAL A 25 -3.11 -2.93 -7.24
C VAL A 25 -2.03 -1.90 -6.90
N ILE A 26 -0.84 -2.32 -6.48
CA ILE A 26 0.26 -1.39 -6.14
C ILE A 26 0.63 -0.52 -7.35
N TYR A 27 0.73 -1.10 -8.55
CA TYR A 27 0.94 -0.28 -9.75
C TYR A 27 -0.17 0.74 -9.96
N SER A 28 -1.44 0.34 -9.79
CA SER A 28 -2.57 1.24 -10.00
C SER A 28 -2.71 2.34 -8.95
N GLU A 29 -2.32 2.08 -7.70
CA GLU A 29 -2.36 3.07 -6.61
C GLU A 29 -1.16 4.04 -6.66
N VAL A 30 0.03 3.54 -7.01
CA VAL A 30 1.30 4.27 -6.83
C VAL A 30 2.30 4.09 -7.97
N GLY A 31 1.82 3.84 -9.19
CA GLY A 31 2.68 3.67 -10.38
C GLY A 31 3.72 4.78 -10.54
N GLY A 32 3.29 6.05 -10.51
CA GLY A 32 4.20 7.20 -10.64
C GLY A 32 4.93 7.63 -9.36
N GLY A 33 4.73 6.94 -8.23
CA GLY A 33 5.28 7.33 -6.93
C GLY A 33 6.78 7.08 -6.79
N SER A 34 7.37 7.69 -5.76
CA SER A 34 8.75 7.41 -5.34
C SER A 34 8.88 6.01 -4.73
N PRO A 35 10.08 5.41 -4.66
CA PRO A 35 10.26 4.12 -4.01
C PRO A 35 9.73 4.05 -2.58
N GLU A 36 9.89 5.14 -1.81
CA GLU A 36 9.38 5.27 -0.44
C GLU A 36 7.84 5.25 -0.38
N GLU A 37 7.19 5.93 -1.33
CA GLU A 37 5.73 5.91 -1.46
C GLU A 37 5.24 4.49 -1.81
N VAL A 38 5.94 3.79 -2.72
CA VAL A 38 5.63 2.40 -3.06
C VAL A 38 5.77 1.47 -1.85
N VAL A 39 6.83 1.66 -1.05
CA VAL A 39 7.02 0.90 0.20
C VAL A 39 5.87 1.16 1.18
N ALA A 40 5.48 2.43 1.35
CA ALA A 40 4.43 2.82 2.28
C ALA A 40 3.06 2.27 1.86
N VAL A 41 2.66 2.42 0.59
CA VAL A 41 1.41 1.86 0.06
C VAL A 41 1.41 0.34 0.18
N THR A 42 2.49 -0.32 -0.23
CA THR A 42 2.61 -1.79 -0.14
C THR A 42 2.47 -2.26 1.30
N SER A 43 3.10 -1.55 2.25
CA SER A 43 3.02 -1.88 3.67
C SER A 43 1.61 -1.76 4.22
N VAL A 44 0.81 -0.78 3.76
CA VAL A 44 -0.62 -0.69 4.11
C VAL A 44 -1.37 -1.95 3.69
N PHE A 45 -1.19 -2.40 2.44
CA PHE A 45 -1.83 -3.64 1.98
C PHE A 45 -1.35 -4.85 2.78
N LEU A 46 -0.04 -5.02 2.98
CA LEU A 46 0.49 -6.16 3.72
C LEU A 46 -0.02 -6.19 5.17
N ASN A 47 -0.06 -5.05 5.86
CA ASN A 47 -0.62 -4.94 7.21
C ASN A 47 -2.10 -5.32 7.24
N ARG A 48 -2.90 -4.83 6.27
CA ARG A 48 -4.31 -5.20 6.13
C ARG A 48 -4.48 -6.69 5.82
N ILE A 49 -3.69 -7.25 4.91
CA ILE A 49 -3.75 -8.68 4.58
C ILE A 49 -3.53 -9.53 5.84
N SER A 50 -2.61 -9.12 6.71
CA SER A 50 -2.34 -9.81 7.98
C SER A 50 -3.44 -9.66 9.02
N THR A 51 -4.23 -8.59 9.01
CA THR A 51 -5.29 -8.35 10.02
C THR A 51 -6.68 -8.77 9.56
N GLU A 52 -7.02 -8.55 8.28
CA GLU A 52 -8.38 -8.70 7.76
C GLU A 52 -8.50 -9.66 6.58
N GLY A 53 -7.38 -10.19 6.07
CA GLY A 53 -7.33 -11.16 4.99
C GLY A 53 -7.20 -10.55 3.59
N TYR A 54 -6.73 -11.37 2.65
CA TYR A 54 -6.26 -10.92 1.34
C TYR A 54 -7.31 -10.19 0.50
N GLU A 55 -8.51 -10.76 0.35
CA GLU A 55 -9.53 -10.18 -0.52
C GLU A 55 -10.09 -8.87 0.04
N LYS A 56 -10.23 -8.74 1.36
CA LYS A 56 -10.71 -7.53 2.01
C LYS A 56 -9.70 -6.39 1.87
N ALA A 57 -8.42 -6.70 2.07
CA ALA A 57 -7.34 -5.75 1.86
C ALA A 57 -7.30 -5.24 0.41
N LEU A 58 -7.45 -6.11 -0.60
CA LEU A 58 -7.51 -5.65 -1.99
C LEU A 58 -8.75 -4.79 -2.26
N LYS A 59 -9.93 -5.16 -1.76
CA LYS A 59 -11.18 -4.39 -1.93
C LYS A 59 -11.17 -3.01 -1.26
N SER A 60 -10.26 -2.76 -0.32
CA SER A 60 -10.03 -1.43 0.26
C SER A 60 -9.41 -0.44 -0.73
N SER A 61 -8.83 -0.93 -1.83
CA SER A 61 -8.36 -0.11 -2.96
C SER A 61 -9.52 0.30 -3.85
N SER A 62 -9.64 1.61 -4.11
CA SER A 62 -10.59 2.08 -5.12
C SER A 62 -10.21 1.60 -6.52
N ALA A 63 -8.90 1.47 -6.81
CA ALA A 63 -8.40 0.97 -8.08
C ALA A 63 -8.77 -0.50 -8.32
N TYR A 64 -8.69 -1.36 -7.30
CA TYR A 64 -9.15 -2.75 -7.39
C TYR A 64 -10.68 -2.84 -7.49
N ASN A 65 -11.40 -2.18 -6.58
CA ASN A 65 -12.86 -2.31 -6.48
C ASN A 65 -13.57 -1.73 -7.71
N LYS A 66 -13.12 -0.56 -8.20
CA LYS A 66 -13.68 0.09 -9.39
C LYS A 66 -13.02 -0.36 -10.69
N GLN A 67 -11.99 -1.22 -10.63
CA GLN A 67 -11.18 -1.65 -11.76
C GLN A 67 -10.70 -0.42 -12.58
N SER A 68 -9.86 0.43 -11.97
CA SER A 68 -9.33 1.63 -12.62
C SER A 68 -8.65 1.31 -13.95
N SER A 69 -8.45 2.33 -14.79
CA SER A 69 -7.83 2.15 -16.11
C SER A 69 -6.43 1.54 -15.99
N GLU A 70 -5.67 1.97 -14.99
CA GLU A 70 -4.33 1.54 -14.63
C GLU A 70 -4.34 0.09 -14.14
N TYR A 71 -5.31 -0.27 -13.28
CA TYR A 71 -5.47 -1.64 -12.80
C TYR A 71 -5.82 -2.58 -13.96
N LYS A 72 -6.74 -2.18 -14.84
CA LYS A 72 -7.10 -2.97 -16.04
C LYS A 72 -5.91 -3.17 -16.97
N LYS A 73 -5.12 -2.12 -17.23
CA LYS A 73 -3.90 -2.23 -18.05
C LYS A 73 -2.91 -3.23 -17.44
N ALA A 74 -2.64 -3.14 -16.14
CA ALA A 74 -1.70 -4.04 -15.45
C ALA A 74 -2.21 -5.50 -15.42
N LYS A 75 -3.50 -5.69 -15.09
CA LYS A 75 -4.16 -7.00 -15.08
C LYS A 75 -4.11 -7.69 -16.44
N LEU A 76 -4.35 -6.94 -17.52
CA LEU A 76 -4.41 -7.47 -18.89
C LEU A 76 -3.04 -7.48 -19.59
N GLY A 77 -1.98 -7.00 -18.95
CA GLY A 77 -0.64 -6.92 -19.57
C GLY A 77 -0.53 -5.88 -20.70
N LEU A 78 -1.40 -4.87 -20.71
CA LEU A 78 -1.48 -3.82 -21.74
C LEU A 78 -0.66 -2.58 -21.39
N LEU A 79 0.42 -2.76 -20.63
CA LEU A 79 1.33 -1.68 -20.24
C LEU A 79 2.27 -1.37 -21.40
N ASN A 80 2.48 -0.08 -21.70
CA ASN A 80 3.50 0.35 -22.65
C ASN A 80 4.92 0.17 -22.07
N SER A 81 5.97 0.39 -22.88
CA SER A 81 7.35 0.13 -22.44
C SER A 81 7.79 0.94 -21.21
N TYR A 82 7.29 2.17 -21.04
CA TYR A 82 7.57 2.97 -19.84
C TYR A 82 6.81 2.42 -18.63
N GLU A 83 5.51 2.17 -18.78
CA GLU A 83 4.64 1.60 -17.76
C GLU A 83 5.14 0.23 -17.29
N GLN A 84 5.68 -0.60 -18.19
CA GLN A 84 6.30 -1.89 -17.86
C GLN A 84 7.53 -1.73 -16.96
N LYS A 85 8.43 -0.77 -17.26
CA LYS A 85 9.59 -0.49 -16.41
C LYS A 85 9.17 -0.06 -15.00
N VAL A 86 8.15 0.79 -14.92
CA VAL A 86 7.56 1.24 -13.65
C VAL A 86 6.95 0.06 -12.88
N TYR A 87 6.17 -0.79 -13.56
CA TYR A 87 5.57 -1.98 -12.97
C TYR A 87 6.61 -2.95 -12.42
N LEU A 88 7.69 -3.20 -13.17
CA LEU A 88 8.79 -4.07 -12.75
C LEU A 88 9.54 -3.50 -11.54
N ARG A 89 9.83 -2.20 -11.55
CA ARG A 89 10.42 -1.49 -10.39
C ARG A 89 9.54 -1.67 -9.15
N ASN A 90 8.24 -1.40 -9.26
CA ASN A 90 7.31 -1.54 -8.14
C ASN A 90 7.21 -2.98 -7.67
N SER A 91 7.21 -3.95 -8.60
CA SER A 91 7.19 -5.37 -8.27
C SER A 91 8.44 -5.83 -7.52
N ALA A 92 9.61 -5.30 -7.88
CA ALA A 92 10.85 -5.57 -7.15
C ALA A 92 10.77 -5.05 -5.70
N ILE A 93 10.18 -3.88 -5.48
CA ILE A 93 9.96 -3.32 -4.13
C ILE A 93 8.99 -4.20 -3.32
N VAL A 94 7.87 -4.61 -3.92
CA VAL A 94 6.89 -5.51 -3.29
C VAL A 94 7.57 -6.82 -2.89
N ASN A 95 8.32 -7.44 -3.80
CA ASN A 95 9.08 -8.66 -3.50
C ASN A 95 10.13 -8.45 -2.40
N GLY A 96 10.80 -7.29 -2.37
CA GLY A 96 11.73 -6.93 -1.30
C GLY A 96 11.06 -6.93 0.08
N LEU A 97 9.85 -6.38 0.19
CA LEU A 97 9.08 -6.37 1.43
C LEU A 97 8.59 -7.77 1.83
N LEU A 98 8.16 -8.58 0.86
CA LEU A 98 7.74 -9.96 1.10
C LEU A 98 8.91 -10.84 1.59
N ASN A 99 10.11 -10.63 1.03
CA ASN A 99 11.32 -11.35 1.40
C ASN A 99 11.95 -10.83 2.69
N ASN A 100 11.69 -9.58 3.08
CA ASN A 100 12.15 -9.01 4.34
C ASN A 100 11.02 -8.29 5.10
N PRO A 101 10.14 -9.04 5.77
CA PRO A 101 8.98 -8.48 6.47
C PRO A 101 9.31 -7.44 7.55
N THR A 102 10.55 -7.43 8.06
CA THR A 102 10.97 -6.44 9.07
C THR A 102 11.04 -5.01 8.56
N THR A 103 11.05 -4.83 7.23
CA THR A 103 11.08 -3.53 6.54
C THR A 103 9.68 -2.97 6.25
N ILE A 104 8.62 -3.73 6.55
CA ILE A 104 7.23 -3.26 6.43
C ILE A 104 6.98 -2.15 7.45
N VAL A 105 6.53 -1.00 6.97
CA VAL A 105 6.21 0.16 7.81
C VAL A 105 4.81 0.05 8.42
N PRO A 106 4.54 0.61 9.61
CA PRO A 106 3.32 0.36 10.37
C PRO A 106 2.09 1.18 9.91
N PHE A 107 2.03 1.57 8.65
CA PHE A 107 0.89 2.29 8.11
C PHE A 107 -0.27 1.33 7.85
N THR A 108 -1.48 1.74 8.21
CA THR A 108 -2.70 0.93 8.00
C THR A 108 -3.69 1.58 7.04
N HIS A 109 -3.52 2.88 6.76
CA HIS A 109 -4.37 3.64 5.85
C HIS A 109 -3.56 4.66 5.08
N PHE A 110 -4.05 5.02 3.88
CA PHE A 110 -3.53 6.15 3.13
C PHE A 110 -4.64 6.83 2.34
N GLU A 111 -4.44 8.10 1.99
CA GLU A 111 -5.31 8.86 1.09
C GLU A 111 -4.52 9.97 0.38
N ASN A 112 -4.89 10.27 -0.86
CA ASN A 112 -4.39 11.45 -1.56
C ASN A 112 -5.25 12.64 -1.15
N VAL A 113 -4.96 13.17 0.05
CA VAL A 113 -5.73 14.27 0.66
C VAL A 113 -5.78 15.52 -0.21
N ASN A 114 -4.75 15.77 -1.02
CA ASN A 114 -4.74 16.90 -1.95
C ASN A 114 -5.75 16.72 -3.10
N ALA A 115 -6.01 15.48 -3.52
CA ALA A 115 -6.95 15.19 -4.60
C ALA A 115 -8.39 14.96 -4.10
N PHE A 116 -8.56 14.33 -2.93
CA PHE A 116 -9.86 13.84 -2.46
C PHE A 116 -10.33 14.47 -1.14
N GLY A 117 -9.51 15.29 -0.50
CA GLY A 117 -9.77 15.83 0.82
C GLY A 117 -9.44 14.86 1.95
N GLU A 118 -9.41 15.35 3.19
CA GLU A 118 -9.14 14.50 4.35
C GLU A 118 -10.39 13.67 4.70
N PRO A 119 -10.28 12.34 4.75
CA PRO A 119 -11.40 11.49 5.04
C PRO A 119 -11.78 11.54 6.53
N SER A 120 -13.06 11.29 6.84
CA SER A 120 -13.58 11.33 8.21
C SER A 120 -12.84 10.40 9.17
N TRP A 121 -12.41 9.23 8.70
CA TRP A 121 -11.63 8.26 9.48
C TRP A 121 -10.21 8.73 9.80
N GLY A 122 -9.64 9.64 8.99
CA GLY A 122 -8.29 10.17 9.16
C GLY A 122 -8.23 11.44 10.03
N LYS A 123 -9.37 12.11 10.22
CA LYS A 123 -9.44 13.40 10.92
C LYS A 123 -8.91 13.30 12.35
N GLY A 124 -7.92 14.12 12.67
CA GLY A 124 -7.30 14.18 14.00
C GLY A 124 -6.41 12.99 14.34
N LYS A 125 -6.09 12.12 13.38
CA LYS A 125 -5.18 10.98 13.57
C LYS A 125 -3.74 11.38 13.21
N PRO A 126 -2.72 10.82 13.89
CA PRO A 126 -1.32 11.01 13.49
C PRO A 126 -1.09 10.51 12.06
N TYR A 127 -0.34 11.29 11.28
CA TYR A 127 -0.05 10.96 9.89
C TYR A 127 1.39 11.30 9.50
N LYS A 128 1.82 10.74 8.37
CA LYS A 128 3.04 11.11 7.67
C LYS A 128 2.74 11.27 6.18
N ASP A 129 3.15 12.39 5.60
CA ASP A 129 3.06 12.61 4.16
C ASP A 129 4.30 12.00 3.48
N ILE A 130 4.07 11.18 2.45
CA ILE A 130 5.13 10.59 1.61
C ILE A 130 4.66 10.67 0.16
N GLY A 131 5.41 11.42 -0.66
CA GLY A 131 5.00 11.69 -2.04
C GLY A 131 3.65 12.40 -2.08
N ARG A 132 2.69 11.87 -2.84
CA ARG A 132 1.34 12.42 -3.00
C ARG A 132 0.31 11.86 -2.01
N GLN A 133 0.71 10.94 -1.13
CA GLN A 133 -0.18 10.21 -0.24
C GLN A 133 0.10 10.61 1.21
N ARG A 134 -0.98 10.76 1.98
CA ARG A 134 -0.91 10.86 3.44
C ARG A 134 -1.13 9.49 4.04
N PHE A 135 -0.22 9.03 4.89
CA PHE A 135 -0.28 7.73 5.54
C PHE A 135 -0.62 7.86 7.02
N TYR A 136 -1.50 6.98 7.50
CA TYR A 136 -1.96 6.97 8.88
C TYR A 136 -1.69 5.62 9.55
N THR A 137 -1.48 5.65 10.86
CA THR A 137 -1.46 4.45 11.72
C THR A 137 -2.68 4.51 12.62
N ILE A 138 -3.75 3.86 12.19
CA ILE A 138 -5.02 3.75 12.92
C ILE A 138 -5.10 2.32 13.44
N GLN A 139 -5.25 2.17 14.76
CA GLN A 139 -5.64 0.93 15.40
C GLN A 139 -7.16 0.93 15.49
N GLU A 140 -7.79 -0.08 14.90
CA GLU A 140 -9.22 -0.40 15.09
C GLU A 140 -9.40 -1.29 16.32
#